data_AF-D5LMD9-F1
#
_entry.id   AF-D5LMD9-F1
#
_cell.length_a   1.000
_cell.length_b   1.000
_cell.length_c   1.000
_cell.angle_alpha   90.00
_cell.angle_beta   90.00
_cell.angle_gamma   90.00
#
_symmetry.space_group_name_H-M   'P 1'
#
loop_
_entity.id
_entity.type
_entity.pdbx_description
1 polymer ?
#
loop_
_entity_poly.entity_id
_entity_poly.type
_entity_poly.pdbx_seq_one_letter_code
_entity_poly.pdbx_strand_id
1 'polypeptide(L)'
;PYKEIIQELRYNLCTNEDQQVPVFPFAYDWRLPLDIIEKQFSDFVDEVIDRTKLISHYVEAGFVQNPKVNLIGHSMGGLIIAGYLDTKKDSARVAKVATLATPYKGSFEAVIKIATGTSNLGSDTSNSREREAARLTSSLYHLLPAIQDALEIDDPNLPTSLFDPALWQSSILASVLAYVQKQMAYIKEQDEQTQKAQALFAKFLEAAQAYRARIDQFQLSTTNLKPADWLCVAGVNSETRVRMRISRTERGPLFDLSSKYRLNLWRKNKKNPTAWGLTGDGTVPFEAALPNFLKPENIVCVTPEDYGYW
;
A
#
# COMPACT_ATOMS: atom_id res chain seq x y z
N PRO A 1 8.94 2.80 14.99
CA PRO A 1 7.75 1.94 15.11
C PRO A 1 8.01 0.42 15.17
N TYR A 2 8.88 -0.18 14.34
CA TYR A 2 9.00 -1.65 14.27
C TYR A 2 10.06 -2.30 15.19
N LYS A 3 10.70 -1.54 16.08
CA LYS A 3 11.75 -2.11 16.95
C LYS A 3 11.19 -3.22 17.83
N GLU A 4 10.05 -2.97 18.46
CA GLU A 4 9.41 -3.87 19.42
C GLU A 4 8.90 -5.15 18.74
N ILE A 5 8.17 -5.05 17.63
CA ILE A 5 7.73 -6.24 16.88
C ILE A 5 8.89 -7.11 16.40
N ILE A 6 10.04 -6.52 16.02
CA ILE A 6 11.22 -7.31 15.64
C ILE A 6 11.80 -8.04 16.84
N GLN A 7 11.82 -7.40 18.01
CA GLN A 7 12.27 -8.01 19.26
C GLN A 7 11.33 -9.15 19.67
N GLU A 8 10.02 -8.92 19.61
CA GLU A 8 9.01 -9.94 19.88
C GLU A 8 9.11 -11.12 18.91
N LEU A 9 9.31 -10.89 17.61
CA LEU A 9 9.51 -11.98 16.66
C LEU A 9 10.76 -12.79 16.98
N ARG A 10 11.88 -12.14 17.31
CA ARG A 10 13.11 -12.85 17.71
C ARG A 10 12.89 -13.66 18.99
N TYR A 11 12.18 -13.10 19.96
CA TYR A 11 11.92 -13.76 21.24
C TYR A 11 10.96 -14.95 21.07
N ASN A 12 9.78 -14.72 20.49
CA ASN A 12 8.72 -15.73 20.41
C ASN A 12 8.97 -16.82 19.37
N LEU A 13 9.81 -16.58 18.35
CA LEU A 13 10.21 -17.62 17.39
C LEU A 13 11.40 -18.46 17.88
N CYS A 14 12.15 -17.98 18.86
CA CYS A 14 13.31 -18.66 19.42
C CYS A 14 12.85 -19.67 20.48
N THR A 15 12.85 -20.96 20.14
CA THR A 15 12.48 -22.04 21.08
C THR A 15 13.65 -22.46 21.98
N ASN A 16 14.89 -22.10 21.62
CA ASN A 16 16.11 -22.40 22.36
C ASN A 16 17.14 -21.27 22.12
N GLU A 17 17.81 -20.78 23.17
CA GLU A 17 18.82 -19.71 23.11
C GLU A 17 19.98 -20.01 22.15
N ASP A 18 20.36 -21.28 21.97
CA ASP A 18 21.40 -21.72 21.03
C ASP A 18 20.91 -21.79 19.56
N GLN A 19 19.60 -21.66 19.33
CA GLN A 19 18.94 -21.75 18.03
C GLN A 19 18.11 -20.48 17.75
N GLN A 20 18.78 -19.33 17.85
CA GLN A 20 18.12 -18.05 17.59
C GLN A 20 17.59 -17.96 16.16
N VAL A 21 16.33 -17.56 16.03
CA VAL A 21 15.72 -17.26 14.73
C VAL A 21 16.11 -15.84 14.30
N PRO A 22 16.89 -15.68 13.21
CA PRO A 22 17.29 -14.36 12.76
C PRO A 22 16.12 -13.63 12.12
N VAL A 23 15.90 -12.38 12.52
CA VAL A 23 14.89 -11.48 11.93
C VAL A 23 15.61 -10.26 11.37
N PHE A 24 15.52 -10.06 10.06
CA PHE A 24 16.21 -9.00 9.35
C PHE A 24 15.22 -7.93 8.87
N PRO A 25 15.31 -6.68 9.38
CA PRO A 25 14.48 -5.59 8.87
C PRO A 25 14.95 -5.14 7.48
N PHE A 26 14.02 -5.08 6.53
CA PHE A 26 14.21 -4.36 5.27
C PHE A 26 13.73 -2.92 5.42
N ALA A 27 14.64 -2.00 5.70
CA ALA A 27 14.34 -0.57 5.69
C ALA A 27 14.54 -0.02 4.27
N TYR A 28 13.58 0.77 3.79
CA TYR A 28 13.62 1.33 2.44
C TYR A 28 13.12 2.77 2.42
N ASP A 29 13.52 3.52 1.40
CA ASP A 29 12.96 4.85 1.14
C ASP A 29 11.58 4.70 0.51
N TRP A 30 10.56 4.77 1.37
CA TRP A 30 9.17 4.63 0.97
C TRP A 30 8.71 5.69 -0.03
N ARG A 31 9.48 6.74 -0.33
CA ARG A 31 9.09 7.77 -1.29
C ARG A 31 9.33 7.38 -2.75
N LEU A 32 10.17 6.37 -2.97
CA LEU A 32 10.56 5.89 -4.30
C LEU A 32 9.43 5.11 -4.98
N PRO A 33 9.45 5.03 -6.32
CA PRO A 33 8.65 4.06 -7.07
C PRO A 33 8.81 2.62 -6.53
N LEU A 34 7.71 1.85 -6.52
CA LEU A 34 7.69 0.52 -5.91
C LEU A 34 8.54 -0.52 -6.66
N ASP A 35 8.69 -0.38 -7.98
CA ASP A 35 9.55 -1.24 -8.80
C ASP A 35 11.04 -1.14 -8.39
N ILE A 36 11.51 0.06 -8.04
CA ILE A 36 12.86 0.26 -7.51
C ILE A 36 13.00 -0.43 -6.15
N ILE A 37 12.01 -0.27 -5.27
CA ILE A 37 12.02 -0.87 -3.93
C ILE A 37 11.95 -2.40 -4.02
N GLU A 38 11.16 -2.96 -4.94
CA GLU A 38 11.07 -4.40 -5.21
C GLU A 38 12.40 -4.99 -5.65
N LYS A 39 13.14 -4.28 -6.50
CA LYS A 39 14.49 -4.70 -6.88
C LYS A 39 15.43 -4.72 -5.66
N GLN A 40 15.42 -3.66 -4.85
CA GLN A 40 16.23 -3.60 -3.63
C GLN A 40 15.85 -4.70 -2.64
N PHE A 41 14.55 -5.00 -2.53
CA PHE A 41 14.05 -6.07 -1.69
C PHE A 41 14.48 -7.44 -2.21
N SER A 42 14.49 -7.66 -3.53
CA SER A 42 15.04 -8.88 -4.12
C SER A 42 16.50 -9.08 -3.76
N ASP A 43 17.32 -8.04 -3.92
CA ASP A 43 18.75 -8.08 -3.60
C ASP A 43 18.96 -8.38 -2.09
N PHE A 44 18.10 -7.82 -1.23
CA PHE A 44 18.11 -8.07 0.21
C PHE A 44 17.70 -9.50 0.59
N VAL A 45 16.70 -10.10 -0.09
CA VAL A 45 16.31 -11.51 0.15
C VAL A 45 17.48 -12.45 -0.17
N ASP A 46 18.20 -12.19 -1.26
CA ASP A 46 19.36 -12.98 -1.65
C ASP A 46 20.49 -12.85 -0.61
N GLU A 47 20.74 -11.63 -0.12
CA GLU A 47 21.68 -11.37 0.97
C GLU A 47 21.30 -12.10 2.27
N VAL A 48 20.02 -12.05 2.68
CA VAL A 48 19.52 -12.73 3.89
C VAL A 48 19.73 -14.24 3.79
N ILE A 49 19.48 -14.82 2.61
CA ILE A 49 19.74 -16.25 2.37
C ILE A 49 21.23 -16.55 2.54
N ASP A 50 22.12 -15.74 1.97
CA ASP A 50 23.56 -15.99 2.06
C ASP A 50 24.10 -15.82 3.48
N ARG A 51 23.60 -14.84 4.24
CA ARG A 51 23.89 -14.71 5.68
C ARG A 51 23.39 -15.91 6.47
N THR A 52 22.20 -16.42 6.17
CA THR A 52 21.59 -17.55 6.90
C THR A 52 22.34 -18.86 6.67
N LYS A 53 22.95 -19.05 5.48
CA LYS A 53 23.84 -20.19 5.19
C LYS A 53 25.10 -20.23 6.06
N LEU A 54 25.43 -19.15 6.77
CA LEU A 54 26.59 -19.09 7.68
C LEU A 54 26.22 -19.45 9.13
N ILE A 55 24.94 -19.70 9.43
CA ILE A 55 24.46 -20.01 10.77
C ILE A 55 24.42 -21.52 10.96
N SER A 56 25.23 -22.06 11.89
CA SER A 56 25.48 -23.49 12.05
C SER A 56 24.21 -24.33 12.17
N HIS A 57 23.27 -23.95 13.03
CA HIS A 57 22.05 -24.74 13.24
C HIS A 57 21.12 -24.75 12.00
N TYR A 58 21.16 -23.72 11.14
CA TYR A 58 20.46 -23.75 9.86
C TYR A 58 21.16 -24.64 8.83
N VAL A 59 22.50 -24.64 8.81
CA VAL A 59 23.29 -25.54 7.96
C VAL A 59 23.02 -27.00 8.33
N GLU A 60 23.08 -27.32 9.63
CA GLU A 60 22.78 -28.65 10.18
C GLU A 60 21.33 -29.09 9.89
N ALA A 61 20.39 -28.15 9.92
CA ALA A 61 18.99 -28.39 9.56
C ALA A 61 18.74 -28.50 8.04
N GLY A 62 19.78 -28.42 7.20
CA GLY A 62 19.67 -28.60 5.76
C GLY A 62 19.20 -27.37 4.98
N PHE A 63 19.31 -26.17 5.54
CA PHE A 63 18.91 -24.92 4.88
C PHE A 63 19.64 -24.69 3.56
N VAL A 64 20.91 -25.10 3.46
CA VAL A 64 21.75 -24.89 2.27
C VAL A 64 21.17 -25.60 1.04
N GLN A 65 20.52 -26.75 1.22
CA GLN A 65 19.97 -27.57 0.15
C GLN A 65 18.67 -27.00 -0.42
N ASN A 66 17.91 -26.24 0.38
CA ASN A 66 16.65 -25.62 -0.03
C ASN A 66 16.43 -24.28 0.71
N PRO A 67 17.22 -23.25 0.39
CA PRO A 67 17.20 -22.01 1.17
C PRO A 67 15.93 -21.22 0.86
N LYS A 68 15.06 -21.08 1.85
CA LYS A 68 13.82 -20.30 1.75
C LYS A 68 13.64 -19.39 2.96
N VAL A 69 13.13 -18.18 2.72
CA VAL A 69 12.80 -17.21 3.77
C VAL A 69 11.31 -17.12 4.03
N ASN A 70 10.93 -16.67 5.23
CA ASN A 70 9.58 -16.22 5.53
C ASN A 70 9.53 -14.70 5.44
N LEU A 71 8.47 -14.15 4.85
CA LEU A 71 8.32 -12.71 4.63
C LEU A 71 7.18 -12.16 5.48
N ILE A 72 7.40 -10.99 6.09
CA ILE A 72 6.36 -10.26 6.84
C ILE A 72 6.28 -8.85 6.28
N GLY A 73 5.12 -8.46 5.77
CA GLY A 73 4.85 -7.14 5.22
C GLY A 73 3.76 -6.43 6.00
N HIS A 74 4.02 -5.19 6.44
CA HIS A 74 2.99 -4.31 6.99
C HIS A 74 2.68 -3.19 6.00
N SER A 75 1.39 -2.85 5.86
CA SER A 75 0.93 -1.81 4.95
C SER A 75 1.48 -2.04 3.53
N MET A 76 2.14 -1.05 2.94
CA MET A 76 2.80 -1.13 1.62
C MET A 76 3.85 -2.25 1.49
N GLY A 77 4.37 -2.78 2.61
CA GLY A 77 5.26 -3.95 2.60
C GLY A 77 4.64 -5.18 1.94
N GLY A 78 3.32 -5.38 2.06
CA GLY A 78 2.64 -6.47 1.38
C GLY A 78 2.53 -6.29 -0.14
N LEU A 79 2.48 -5.04 -0.63
CA LEU A 79 2.56 -4.74 -2.07
C LEU A 79 3.95 -5.08 -2.61
N ILE A 80 5.01 -4.69 -1.89
CA ILE A 80 6.39 -5.00 -2.24
C ILE A 80 6.61 -6.52 -2.30
N ILE A 81 6.08 -7.27 -1.32
CA ILE A 81 6.17 -8.75 -1.34
C ILE A 81 5.42 -9.33 -2.55
N ALA A 82 4.20 -8.85 -2.83
CA ALA A 82 3.43 -9.33 -3.98
C ALA A 82 4.15 -9.04 -5.31
N GLY A 83 4.69 -7.83 -5.49
CA GLY A 83 5.45 -7.49 -6.71
C GLY A 83 6.78 -8.21 -6.83
N TYR A 84 7.48 -8.47 -5.72
CA TYR A 84 8.65 -9.35 -5.70
C TYR A 84 8.30 -10.77 -6.17
N LEU A 85 7.22 -11.34 -5.65
CA LEU A 85 6.75 -12.68 -6.03
C LEU A 85 6.25 -12.73 -7.47
N ASP A 86 5.57 -11.70 -7.96
CA ASP A 86 5.18 -11.58 -9.37
C ASP A 86 6.41 -11.53 -10.30
N THR A 87 7.47 -10.83 -9.87
CA THR A 87 8.73 -10.74 -10.62
C THR A 87 9.47 -12.08 -10.64
N LYS A 88 9.63 -12.71 -9.48
CA LYS A 88 10.45 -13.91 -9.30
C LYS A 88 9.71 -15.20 -9.64
N LYS A 89 8.38 -15.23 -9.55
CA LYS A 89 7.55 -16.40 -9.84
C LYS A 89 8.02 -17.63 -9.05
N ASP A 90 8.23 -18.76 -9.71
CA ASP A 90 8.73 -20.02 -9.17
C ASP A 90 10.22 -19.97 -8.76
N SER A 91 10.98 -18.96 -9.17
CA SER A 91 12.35 -18.73 -8.68
C SER A 91 12.40 -18.07 -7.30
N ALA A 92 11.25 -17.60 -6.78
CA ALA A 92 11.19 -16.99 -5.46
C ALA A 92 11.53 -18.00 -4.36
N ARG A 93 12.54 -17.66 -3.56
CA ARG A 93 13.03 -18.47 -2.43
C ARG A 93 12.25 -18.17 -1.15
N VAL A 94 10.93 -18.33 -1.22
CA VAL A 94 9.99 -17.99 -0.12
C VAL A 94 9.25 -19.25 0.34
N ALA A 95 9.13 -19.41 1.65
CA ALA A 95 8.40 -20.51 2.28
C ALA A 95 7.01 -20.08 2.76
N LYS A 96 6.91 -18.94 3.46
CA LYS A 96 5.66 -18.39 3.99
C LYS A 96 5.62 -16.86 3.87
N VAL A 97 4.42 -16.31 3.81
CA VAL A 97 4.18 -14.87 3.81
C VAL A 97 3.14 -14.52 4.86
N ALA A 98 3.36 -13.42 5.59
CA ALA A 98 2.34 -12.77 6.40
C ALA A 98 2.21 -11.30 5.98
N THR A 99 0.99 -10.85 5.72
CA THR A 99 0.69 -9.44 5.44
C THR A 99 -0.28 -8.86 6.45
N LEU A 100 0.02 -7.64 6.91
CA LEU A 100 -0.73 -6.94 7.94
C LEU A 100 -1.21 -5.60 7.38
N ALA A 101 -2.53 -5.37 7.32
CA ALA A 101 -3.11 -4.09 6.89
C ALA A 101 -2.62 -3.59 5.52
N THR A 102 -2.36 -4.51 4.59
CA THR A 102 -1.86 -4.16 3.25
C THR A 102 -2.97 -3.59 2.37
N PRO A 103 -2.81 -2.37 1.81
CA PRO A 103 -3.80 -1.78 0.91
C PRO A 103 -3.66 -2.35 -0.51
N TYR A 104 -3.98 -3.63 -0.69
CA TYR A 104 -3.92 -4.32 -1.99
C TYR A 104 -4.68 -3.60 -3.09
N LYS A 105 -5.78 -2.88 -2.79
CA LYS A 105 -6.51 -2.05 -3.76
C LYS A 105 -6.46 -0.56 -3.43
N GLY A 106 -5.50 -0.13 -2.61
CA GLY A 106 -5.26 1.27 -2.24
C GLY A 106 -6.03 1.76 -1.01
N SER A 107 -5.97 3.07 -0.76
CA SER A 107 -6.67 3.74 0.34
C SER A 107 -7.05 5.16 -0.06
N PHE A 108 -8.25 5.58 0.30
CA PHE A 108 -8.68 6.96 0.12
C PHE A 108 -7.83 7.97 0.92
N GLU A 109 -7.13 7.55 1.98
CA GLU A 109 -6.20 8.43 2.72
C GLU A 109 -5.04 8.93 1.84
N ALA A 110 -4.66 8.20 0.79
CA ALA A 110 -3.67 8.66 -0.18
C ALA A 110 -4.20 9.87 -0.97
N VAL A 111 -5.46 9.83 -1.40
CA VAL A 111 -6.13 10.95 -2.08
C VAL A 111 -6.19 12.16 -1.16
N ILE A 112 -6.56 11.97 0.11
CA ILE A 112 -6.63 13.05 1.10
C ILE A 112 -5.23 13.65 1.34
N LYS A 113 -4.19 12.82 1.48
CA LYS A 113 -2.81 13.30 1.68
C LYS A 113 -2.33 14.14 0.50
N ILE A 114 -2.61 13.71 -0.74
CA ILE A 114 -2.24 14.45 -1.96
C ILE A 114 -3.06 15.75 -2.08
N ALA A 115 -4.37 15.69 -1.81
CA ALA A 115 -5.26 16.84 -1.93
C ALA A 115 -4.97 17.92 -0.88
N THR A 116 -4.81 17.52 0.38
CA THR A 116 -4.81 18.44 1.54
C THR A 116 -3.47 18.56 2.25
N GLY A 117 -2.59 17.56 2.15
CA GLY A 117 -1.38 17.43 2.96
C GLY A 117 -1.59 16.75 4.33
N THR A 118 -2.82 16.44 4.70
CA THR A 118 -3.18 15.75 5.95
C THR A 118 -3.86 14.42 5.67
N SER A 119 -3.51 13.38 6.39
CA SER A 119 -4.25 12.11 6.41
C SER A 119 -3.76 11.25 7.57
N ASN A 120 -4.42 10.11 7.80
CA ASN A 120 -3.92 9.09 8.74
C ASN A 120 -2.64 8.39 8.22
N LEU A 121 -2.15 8.73 7.02
CA LEU A 121 -0.85 8.30 6.48
C LEU A 121 0.22 9.37 6.79
N GLY A 122 1.10 9.07 7.75
CA GLY A 122 2.24 9.94 8.11
C GLY A 122 1.99 10.77 9.38
N SER A 123 2.61 11.95 9.48
CA SER A 123 2.49 12.85 10.64
C SER A 123 1.16 13.60 10.70
N ASP A 124 0.64 13.80 11.91
CA ASP A 124 -0.67 14.41 12.22
C ASP A 124 -0.75 15.94 12.04
N THR A 125 0.36 16.61 11.69
CA THR A 125 0.41 18.07 11.65
C THR A 125 0.34 18.64 10.23
N SER A 126 -0.82 19.20 9.85
CA SER A 126 -0.98 19.93 8.58
C SER A 126 0.01 21.10 8.47
N ASN A 127 0.91 21.04 7.50
CA ASN A 127 1.59 22.24 7.01
C ASN A 127 1.73 22.19 5.48
N SER A 128 1.86 23.34 4.84
CA SER A 128 1.94 23.45 3.37
C SER A 128 3.08 22.62 2.76
N ARG A 129 4.16 22.38 3.52
CA ARG A 129 5.32 21.59 3.07
C ARG A 129 4.99 20.10 2.99
N GLU A 130 4.17 19.57 3.91
CA GLU A 130 3.70 18.18 3.83
C GLU A 130 2.86 17.91 2.58
N ARG A 131 2.05 18.89 2.17
CA ARG A 131 1.22 18.79 0.96
C ARG A 131 2.05 18.76 -0.32
N GLU A 132 3.06 19.61 -0.43
CA GLU A 132 3.97 19.61 -1.59
C GLU A 132 4.79 18.32 -1.64
N ALA A 133 5.31 17.87 -0.50
CA ALA A 133 6.04 16.61 -0.40
C ALA A 133 5.18 15.42 -0.82
N ALA A 134 3.92 15.37 -0.37
CA ALA A 134 2.99 14.31 -0.74
C ALA A 134 2.75 14.24 -2.26
N ARG A 135 2.55 15.39 -2.90
CA ARG A 135 2.30 15.50 -4.35
C ARG A 135 3.49 15.06 -5.22
N LEU A 136 4.69 15.07 -4.66
CA LEU A 136 5.93 14.68 -5.34
C LEU A 136 6.44 13.30 -4.91
N THR A 137 5.74 12.63 -4.00
CA THR A 137 6.12 11.30 -3.51
C THR A 137 5.45 10.23 -4.37
N SER A 138 6.25 9.52 -5.18
CA SER A 138 5.74 8.57 -6.18
C SER A 138 4.91 7.42 -5.58
N SER A 139 5.37 6.86 -4.46
CA SER A 139 4.69 5.74 -3.80
C SER A 139 3.28 6.06 -3.29
N LEU A 140 2.98 7.33 -2.95
CA LEU A 140 1.63 7.70 -2.52
C LEU A 140 0.60 7.49 -3.64
N TYR A 141 1.02 7.68 -4.89
CA TYR A 141 0.16 7.40 -6.04
C TYR A 141 -0.11 5.90 -6.21
N HIS A 142 0.84 5.03 -5.83
CA HIS A 142 0.65 3.57 -5.85
C HIS A 142 -0.39 3.09 -4.82
N LEU A 143 -0.72 3.94 -3.85
CA LEU A 143 -1.76 3.69 -2.86
C LEU A 143 -3.13 4.26 -3.27
N LEU A 144 -3.28 4.82 -4.48
CA LEU A 144 -4.58 5.28 -4.95
C LEU A 144 -5.59 4.12 -5.02
N PRO A 145 -6.83 4.35 -4.55
CA PRO A 145 -7.82 3.30 -4.50
C PRO A 145 -8.36 2.95 -5.89
N ALA A 146 -8.44 1.65 -6.15
CA ALA A 146 -9.07 1.04 -7.32
C ALA A 146 -10.14 0.05 -6.82
N ILE A 147 -11.15 0.57 -6.15
CA ILE A 147 -12.23 -0.22 -5.53
C ILE A 147 -13.48 -0.04 -6.37
N GLN A 148 -14.10 -1.16 -6.75
CA GLN A 148 -15.33 -1.17 -7.54
C GLN A 148 -16.44 -0.40 -6.80
N ASP A 149 -17.16 0.45 -7.53
CA ASP A 149 -18.31 1.23 -7.05
C ASP A 149 -18.06 2.12 -5.81
N ALA A 150 -16.79 2.43 -5.50
CA ALA A 150 -16.43 3.24 -4.35
C ALA A 150 -16.29 4.74 -4.67
N LEU A 151 -16.26 5.11 -5.95
CA LEU A 151 -16.26 6.49 -6.42
C LEU A 151 -17.67 6.92 -6.83
N GLU A 152 -18.17 7.99 -6.22
CA GLU A 152 -19.45 8.61 -6.57
C GLU A 152 -19.17 9.92 -7.31
N ILE A 153 -19.44 9.96 -8.62
CA ILE A 153 -19.12 11.12 -9.45
C ILE A 153 -20.41 11.80 -9.87
N ASP A 154 -20.56 13.08 -9.52
CA ASP A 154 -21.78 13.83 -9.77
C ASP A 154 -21.98 14.22 -11.24
N ASP A 155 -20.88 14.45 -11.95
CA ASP A 155 -20.90 14.85 -13.36
C ASP A 155 -20.47 13.69 -14.26
N PRO A 156 -21.35 13.17 -15.13
CA PRO A 156 -21.04 12.07 -16.03
C PRO A 156 -19.94 12.40 -17.06
N ASN A 157 -19.57 13.68 -17.23
CA ASN A 157 -18.46 14.09 -18.10
C ASN A 157 -17.09 13.97 -17.45
N LEU A 158 -17.01 13.71 -16.14
CA LEU A 158 -15.74 13.49 -15.46
C LEU A 158 -15.28 12.03 -15.62
N PRO A 159 -13.96 11.77 -15.68
CA PRO A 159 -13.43 10.41 -15.69
C PRO A 159 -13.83 9.63 -14.42
N THR A 160 -13.88 8.30 -14.52
CA THR A 160 -14.27 7.41 -13.41
C THR A 160 -13.09 6.81 -12.65
N SER A 161 -11.87 7.26 -12.94
CA SER A 161 -10.63 6.71 -12.39
C SER A 161 -9.78 7.78 -11.72
N LEU A 162 -9.30 7.51 -10.50
CA LEU A 162 -8.32 8.38 -9.82
C LEU A 162 -6.94 8.38 -10.49
N PHE A 163 -6.71 7.50 -11.46
CA PHE A 163 -5.50 7.53 -12.29
C PHE A 163 -5.62 8.50 -13.48
N ASP A 164 -6.80 9.09 -13.70
CA ASP A 164 -6.98 10.11 -14.73
C ASP A 164 -6.66 11.50 -14.15
N PRO A 165 -5.70 12.25 -14.72
CA PRO A 165 -5.34 13.57 -14.23
C PRO A 165 -6.50 14.58 -14.26
N ALA A 166 -7.48 14.41 -15.15
CA ALA A 166 -8.63 15.31 -15.26
C ALA A 166 -9.64 15.15 -14.10
N LEU A 167 -9.51 14.11 -13.28
CA LEU A 167 -10.32 13.91 -12.08
C LEU A 167 -9.76 14.66 -10.84
N TRP A 168 -8.55 15.22 -10.94
CA TRP A 168 -7.87 15.87 -9.83
C TRP A 168 -8.08 17.39 -9.79
N GLN A 169 -8.02 17.94 -8.57
CA GLN A 169 -8.17 19.38 -8.34
C GLN A 169 -7.02 20.17 -8.98
N SER A 170 -7.34 21.29 -9.62
CA SER A 170 -6.35 22.19 -10.26
C SER A 170 -5.26 22.70 -9.30
N SER A 171 -5.56 22.78 -8.01
CA SER A 171 -4.60 23.17 -6.96
C SER A 171 -3.45 22.19 -6.79
N ILE A 172 -3.60 20.93 -7.23
CA ILE A 172 -2.53 19.93 -7.20
C ILE A 172 -1.54 20.20 -8.31
N LEU A 173 -2.04 20.38 -9.54
CA LEU A 173 -1.22 20.75 -10.69
C LEU A 173 -0.48 22.07 -10.45
N ALA A 174 -1.14 23.06 -9.81
CA ALA A 174 -0.51 24.32 -9.45
C ALA A 174 0.72 24.14 -8.54
N SER A 175 0.70 23.20 -7.59
CA SER A 175 1.89 22.90 -6.76
C SER A 175 2.98 22.16 -7.52
N VAL A 176 2.62 21.25 -8.42
CA VAL A 176 3.60 20.58 -9.28
C VAL A 176 4.26 21.61 -10.21
N LEU A 177 3.50 22.57 -10.73
CA LEU A 177 4.02 23.70 -11.51
C LEU A 177 4.97 24.56 -10.69
N ALA A 178 4.61 24.94 -9.46
CA ALA A 178 5.50 25.69 -8.57
C ALA A 178 6.82 24.94 -8.30
N TYR A 179 6.77 23.61 -8.19
CA TYR A 179 7.97 22.79 -8.08
C TYR A 179 8.81 22.83 -9.36
N VAL A 180 8.20 22.64 -10.53
CA VAL A 180 8.90 22.71 -11.84
C VAL A 180 9.56 24.08 -12.01
N GLN A 181 8.84 25.17 -11.73
CA GLN A 181 9.37 26.53 -11.80
C GLN A 181 10.60 26.73 -10.90
N LYS A 182 10.58 26.15 -9.70
CA LYS A 182 11.67 26.25 -8.73
C LYS A 182 12.89 25.40 -9.12
N GLN A 183 12.68 24.18 -9.60
CA GLN A 183 13.77 23.22 -9.86
C GLN A 183 14.31 23.24 -11.30
N MET A 184 13.50 23.71 -12.24
CA MET A 184 13.83 23.78 -13.67
C MET A 184 13.91 25.23 -14.13
N ALA A 185 14.67 26.06 -13.39
CA ALA A 185 14.83 27.50 -13.68
C ALA A 185 15.42 27.81 -15.07
N TYR A 186 15.96 26.81 -15.77
CA TYR A 186 16.43 26.95 -17.14
C TYR A 186 15.28 27.00 -18.17
N ILE A 187 14.09 26.48 -17.83
CA ILE A 187 12.89 26.58 -18.66
C ILE A 187 12.24 27.93 -18.38
N LYS A 188 12.25 28.82 -19.37
CA LYS A 188 11.75 30.20 -19.20
C LYS A 188 10.32 30.40 -19.69
N GLU A 189 9.89 29.60 -20.68
CA GLU A 189 8.56 29.71 -21.26
C GLU A 189 7.50 29.13 -20.32
N GLN A 190 6.50 29.92 -19.97
CA GLN A 190 5.44 29.54 -19.02
C GLN A 190 4.61 28.35 -19.51
N ASP A 191 4.34 28.30 -20.82
CA ASP A 191 3.61 27.19 -21.44
C ASP A 191 4.40 25.89 -21.35
N GLU A 192 5.72 25.94 -21.57
CA GLU A 192 6.59 24.76 -21.45
C GLU A 192 6.64 24.26 -20.00
N GLN A 193 6.77 25.16 -19.00
CA GLN A 193 6.73 24.79 -17.59
C GLN A 193 5.40 24.10 -17.21
N THR A 194 4.29 24.63 -17.73
CA THR A 194 2.94 24.07 -17.51
C THR A 194 2.83 22.67 -18.11
N GLN A 195 3.30 22.46 -19.34
CA GLN A 195 3.33 21.15 -19.98
C GLN A 195 4.20 20.16 -19.20
N LYS A 196 5.36 20.59 -18.69
CA LYS A 196 6.23 19.73 -17.86
C LYS A 196 5.56 19.33 -16.54
N ALA A 197 4.85 20.25 -15.90
CA ALA A 197 4.11 19.95 -14.67
C ALA A 197 2.97 18.95 -14.92
N GLN A 198 2.22 19.13 -16.00
CA GLN A 198 1.18 18.20 -16.43
C GLN A 198 1.75 16.82 -16.75
N ALA A 199 2.84 16.76 -17.51
CA ALA A 199 3.52 15.51 -17.86
C ALA A 199 4.08 14.79 -16.63
N LEU A 200 4.67 15.52 -15.67
CA LEU A 200 5.17 14.93 -14.44
C LEU A 200 4.05 14.33 -13.60
N PHE A 201 2.94 15.07 -13.45
CA PHE A 201 1.78 14.59 -12.70
C PHE A 201 1.13 13.36 -13.37
N ALA A 202 0.92 13.41 -14.69
CA ALA A 202 0.41 12.29 -15.47
C ALA A 202 1.32 11.05 -15.32
N LYS A 203 2.65 11.23 -15.38
CA LYS A 203 3.60 10.13 -15.21
C LYS A 203 3.50 9.44 -13.84
N PHE A 204 3.23 10.17 -12.76
CA PHE A 204 2.99 9.55 -11.46
C PHE A 204 1.73 8.68 -11.45
N LEU A 205 0.65 9.17 -12.07
CA LEU A 205 -0.61 8.44 -12.17
C LEU A 205 -0.50 7.22 -13.08
N GLU A 206 0.13 7.36 -14.25
CA GLU A 206 0.38 6.27 -15.20
C GLU A 206 1.22 5.16 -14.59
N ALA A 207 2.32 5.50 -13.91
CA ALA A 207 3.16 4.52 -13.23
C ALA A 207 2.37 3.77 -12.14
N ALA A 208 1.58 4.49 -11.35
CA ALA A 208 0.73 3.88 -10.33
C ALA A 208 -0.37 2.99 -10.91
N GLN A 209 -0.98 3.39 -12.04
CA GLN A 209 -1.99 2.59 -12.73
C GLN A 209 -1.39 1.32 -13.31
N ALA A 210 -0.22 1.41 -13.95
CA ALA A 210 0.49 0.26 -14.48
C ALA A 210 0.86 -0.72 -13.36
N TYR A 211 1.34 -0.20 -12.23
CA TYR A 211 1.62 -1.01 -11.04
C TYR A 211 0.36 -1.69 -10.49
N ARG A 212 -0.75 -0.94 -10.33
CA ARG A 212 -2.05 -1.47 -9.90
C ARG A 212 -2.50 -2.62 -10.81
N ALA A 213 -2.50 -2.40 -12.12
CA ALA A 213 -2.93 -3.39 -13.10
C ALA A 213 -2.07 -4.67 -13.04
N ARG A 214 -0.76 -4.52 -12.84
CA ARG A 214 0.17 -5.64 -12.65
C ARG A 214 -0.17 -6.45 -11.39
N ILE A 215 -0.28 -5.80 -10.24
CA ILE A 215 -0.58 -6.48 -8.97
C ILE A 215 -1.98 -7.09 -8.97
N ASP A 216 -2.96 -6.46 -9.62
CA ASP A 216 -4.30 -7.01 -9.76
C ASP A 216 -4.33 -8.33 -10.56
N GLN A 217 -3.36 -8.51 -11.47
CA GLN A 217 -3.17 -9.72 -12.27
C GLN A 217 -2.24 -10.75 -11.63
N PHE A 218 -1.61 -10.44 -10.48
CA PHE A 218 -0.73 -11.38 -9.80
C PHE A 218 -1.50 -12.66 -9.43
N GLN A 219 -0.94 -13.81 -9.78
CA GLN A 219 -1.51 -15.11 -9.48
C GLN A 219 -0.54 -15.90 -8.60
N LEU A 220 -1.01 -16.30 -7.42
CA LEU A 220 -0.21 -17.10 -6.48
C LEU A 220 0.29 -18.42 -7.09
N SER A 221 -0.47 -18.99 -8.04
CA SER A 221 -0.13 -20.22 -8.77
C SER A 221 1.08 -20.10 -9.69
N THR A 222 1.56 -18.88 -9.98
CA THR A 222 2.83 -18.68 -10.70
C THR A 222 4.05 -18.78 -9.79
N THR A 223 3.83 -18.96 -8.49
CA THR A 223 4.87 -19.13 -7.46
C THR A 223 4.84 -20.56 -6.91
N ASN A 224 5.78 -20.87 -6.00
CA ASN A 224 5.77 -22.13 -5.26
C ASN A 224 4.86 -22.13 -4.01
N LEU A 225 4.10 -21.07 -3.79
CA LEU A 225 3.24 -20.89 -2.61
C LEU A 225 1.82 -21.39 -2.89
N LYS A 226 1.19 -21.93 -1.86
CA LYS A 226 -0.25 -22.24 -1.80
C LYS A 226 -0.97 -21.17 -0.99
N PRO A 227 -2.30 -21.06 -1.07
CA PRO A 227 -3.06 -20.13 -0.23
C PRO A 227 -2.76 -20.29 1.28
N ALA A 228 -2.56 -21.52 1.76
CA ALA A 228 -2.18 -21.81 3.15
C ALA A 228 -0.75 -21.41 3.53
N ASP A 229 0.06 -20.95 2.57
CA ASP A 229 1.39 -20.38 2.81
C ASP A 229 1.34 -18.86 2.99
N TRP A 230 0.16 -18.23 2.83
CA TRP A 230 -0.05 -16.80 2.97
C TRP A 230 -1.06 -16.47 4.07
N LEU A 231 -0.60 -15.88 5.17
CA LEU A 231 -1.45 -15.30 6.21
C LEU A 231 -1.76 -13.84 5.87
N CYS A 232 -2.99 -13.54 5.45
CA CYS A 232 -3.42 -12.17 5.18
C CYS A 232 -4.29 -11.68 6.35
N VAL A 233 -3.82 -10.67 7.08
CA VAL A 233 -4.53 -10.06 8.21
C VAL A 233 -5.09 -8.71 7.81
N ALA A 234 -6.41 -8.57 7.86
CA ALA A 234 -7.14 -7.35 7.53
C ALA A 234 -7.84 -6.81 8.78
N GLY A 235 -7.65 -5.53 9.08
CA GLY A 235 -8.36 -4.86 10.17
C GLY A 235 -9.79 -4.51 9.78
N VAL A 236 -10.72 -4.73 10.70
CA VAL A 236 -12.15 -4.42 10.58
C VAL A 236 -12.66 -3.82 11.89
N ASN A 237 -13.92 -3.37 11.89
CA ASN A 237 -14.57 -2.72 13.03
C ASN A 237 -14.01 -1.34 13.43
N SER A 238 -13.42 -0.60 12.49
CA SER A 238 -13.01 0.80 12.67
C SER A 238 -13.62 1.72 11.63
N GLU A 239 -13.96 2.95 12.03
CA GLU A 239 -14.50 3.97 11.12
C GLU A 239 -13.47 4.32 10.03
N THR A 240 -13.76 3.89 8.80
CA THR A 240 -12.82 3.98 7.68
C THR A 240 -13.51 4.58 6.48
N ARG A 241 -12.82 5.44 5.73
CA ARG A 241 -13.38 6.00 4.50
C ARG A 241 -13.47 4.90 3.45
N VAL A 242 -14.68 4.42 3.16
CA VAL A 242 -14.92 3.30 2.22
C VAL A 242 -15.42 3.77 0.85
N ARG A 243 -15.76 5.06 0.73
CA ARG A 243 -16.21 5.72 -0.50
C ARG A 243 -15.66 7.13 -0.59
N MET A 244 -15.67 7.68 -1.79
CA MET A 244 -15.36 9.08 -2.04
C MET A 244 -16.26 9.64 -3.12
N ARG A 245 -16.93 10.75 -2.81
CA ARG A 245 -17.67 11.52 -3.80
C ARG A 245 -16.81 12.60 -4.41
N ILE A 246 -17.00 12.84 -5.70
CA ILE A 246 -16.34 13.88 -6.48
C ILE A 246 -17.42 14.72 -7.14
N SER A 247 -17.50 15.97 -6.69
CA SER A 247 -18.42 16.96 -7.24
C SER A 247 -17.72 17.82 -8.29
N ARG A 248 -18.46 18.33 -9.27
CA ARG A 248 -17.96 19.38 -10.17
C ARG A 248 -18.26 20.76 -9.58
N THR A 249 -17.25 21.61 -9.59
CA THR A 249 -17.37 23.04 -9.26
C THR A 249 -16.98 23.88 -10.48
N GLU A 250 -17.16 25.19 -10.41
CA GLU A 250 -16.65 26.13 -11.42
C GLU A 250 -15.13 26.03 -11.63
N ARG A 251 -14.40 25.55 -10.60
CA ARG A 251 -12.93 25.41 -10.62
C ARG A 251 -12.45 23.99 -11.00
N GLY A 252 -13.38 23.12 -11.40
CA GLY A 252 -13.12 21.72 -11.72
C GLY A 252 -13.58 20.73 -10.64
N PRO A 253 -13.09 19.48 -10.68
CA PRO A 253 -13.43 18.45 -9.70
C PRO A 253 -13.06 18.85 -8.27
N LEU A 254 -13.85 18.42 -7.30
CA LEU A 254 -13.63 18.62 -5.87
C LEU A 254 -14.00 17.35 -5.10
N PHE A 255 -13.03 16.83 -4.34
CA PHE A 255 -13.25 15.67 -3.45
C PHE A 255 -14.09 16.07 -2.23
N ASP A 256 -15.18 15.34 -1.98
CA ASP A 256 -15.98 15.46 -0.77
C ASP A 256 -15.32 14.68 0.37
N LEU A 257 -14.65 15.42 1.26
CA LEU A 257 -13.90 14.86 2.38
C LEU A 257 -14.74 14.70 3.66
N SER A 258 -16.07 14.85 3.58
CA SER A 258 -16.95 14.72 4.73
C SER A 258 -16.86 13.34 5.39
N SER A 259 -17.11 13.28 6.70
CA SER A 259 -17.08 12.04 7.49
C SER A 259 -18.19 11.06 7.13
N LYS A 260 -19.22 11.46 6.38
CA LYS A 260 -20.36 10.59 6.00
C LYS A 260 -19.95 9.37 5.16
N TYR A 261 -18.78 9.40 4.51
CA TYR A 261 -18.23 8.25 3.80
C TYR A 261 -17.22 7.44 4.63
N ARG A 262 -16.94 7.86 5.86
CA ARG A 262 -16.31 7.01 6.87
C ARG A 262 -17.39 6.14 7.48
N LEU A 263 -17.33 4.84 7.22
CA LEU A 263 -18.30 3.88 7.71
C LEU A 263 -17.60 2.82 8.55
N ASN A 264 -18.35 2.31 9.52
CA ASN A 264 -18.09 1.03 10.18
C ASN A 264 -19.45 0.35 10.30
N LEU A 265 -19.76 -0.57 9.41
CA LEU A 265 -20.98 -1.37 9.44
C LEU A 265 -20.72 -2.81 9.90
N TRP A 266 -19.52 -3.09 10.41
CA TRP A 266 -19.12 -4.41 10.87
C TRP A 266 -20.12 -4.94 11.91
N ARG A 267 -20.81 -6.05 11.57
CA ARG A 267 -21.79 -6.73 12.43
C ARG A 267 -22.97 -5.87 12.94
N LYS A 268 -23.15 -4.63 12.45
CA LYS A 268 -24.20 -3.71 12.93
C LYS A 268 -25.62 -4.15 12.55
N ASN A 269 -25.80 -4.76 11.38
CA ASN A 269 -27.11 -5.24 10.92
C ASN A 269 -27.03 -6.70 10.45
N LYS A 270 -27.56 -7.63 11.25
CA LYS A 270 -27.62 -9.06 10.93
C LYS A 270 -28.47 -9.39 9.70
N LYS A 271 -29.41 -8.51 9.32
CA LYS A 271 -30.26 -8.68 8.13
C LYS A 271 -29.56 -8.28 6.83
N ASN A 272 -28.40 -7.62 6.91
CA ASN A 272 -27.62 -7.21 5.74
C ASN A 272 -26.10 -7.48 5.96
N PRO A 273 -25.66 -8.76 5.94
CA PRO A 273 -24.26 -9.11 6.15
C PRO A 273 -23.30 -8.58 5.07
N THR A 274 -23.78 -8.37 3.84
CA THR A 274 -22.94 -7.84 2.75
C THR A 274 -22.46 -6.42 3.04
N ALA A 275 -23.25 -5.64 3.78
CA ALA A 275 -22.84 -4.30 4.21
C ALA A 275 -21.73 -4.31 5.27
N TRP A 276 -21.42 -5.44 5.92
CA TRP A 276 -20.37 -5.50 6.95
C TRP A 276 -18.98 -5.20 6.38
N GLY A 277 -18.77 -5.40 5.08
CA GLY A 277 -17.54 -5.03 4.40
C GLY A 277 -17.31 -3.51 4.30
N LEU A 278 -18.33 -2.69 4.58
CA LEU A 278 -18.21 -1.23 4.70
C LEU A 278 -17.61 -0.85 6.07
N THR A 279 -16.34 -1.20 6.25
CA THR A 279 -15.50 -0.98 7.43
C THR A 279 -14.03 -0.91 6.99
N GLY A 280 -13.11 -0.78 7.94
CA GLY A 280 -11.69 -1.05 7.73
C GLY A 280 -10.94 -0.95 9.05
N ASP A 281 -9.68 -0.55 8.98
CA ASP A 281 -8.77 -0.37 10.12
C ASP A 281 -8.55 1.10 10.54
N GLY A 282 -9.31 2.04 9.97
CA GLY A 282 -9.16 3.48 10.13
C GLY A 282 -8.39 4.16 8.99
N THR A 283 -7.66 3.39 8.19
CA THR A 283 -6.86 3.85 7.05
C THR A 283 -7.20 3.09 5.76
N VAL A 284 -7.19 1.77 5.81
CA VAL A 284 -7.42 0.87 4.66
C VAL A 284 -8.85 0.32 4.75
N PRO A 285 -9.71 0.58 3.74
CA PRO A 285 -11.01 -0.09 3.64
C PRO A 285 -10.84 -1.60 3.61
N PHE A 286 -11.73 -2.34 4.26
CA PHE A 286 -11.66 -3.82 4.27
C PHE A 286 -11.59 -4.39 2.85
N GLU A 287 -12.44 -3.92 1.93
CA GLU A 287 -12.42 -4.33 0.52
C GLU A 287 -11.06 -4.10 -0.16
N ALA A 288 -10.34 -3.05 0.24
CA ALA A 288 -9.04 -2.73 -0.29
C ALA A 288 -7.91 -3.53 0.36
N ALA A 289 -8.14 -4.13 1.52
CA ALA A 289 -7.22 -5.05 2.18
C ALA A 289 -7.32 -6.49 1.64
N LEU A 290 -8.26 -6.77 0.72
CA LEU A 290 -8.43 -8.08 0.10
C LEU A 290 -7.56 -8.20 -1.15
N PRO A 291 -6.58 -9.13 -1.19
CA PRO A 291 -5.84 -9.42 -2.41
C PRO A 291 -6.70 -10.25 -3.39
N ASN A 292 -6.51 -10.05 -4.70
CA ASN A 292 -7.25 -10.81 -5.73
C ASN A 292 -6.85 -12.29 -5.83
N PHE A 293 -5.70 -12.66 -5.25
CA PHE A 293 -5.13 -14.00 -5.34
C PHE A 293 -5.42 -14.90 -4.13
N LEU A 294 -6.15 -14.39 -3.11
CA LEU A 294 -6.64 -15.19 -1.99
C LEU A 294 -8.17 -15.14 -1.94
N LYS A 295 -8.77 -16.25 -1.54
CA LYS A 295 -10.21 -16.30 -1.29
C LYS A 295 -10.53 -15.79 0.12
N PRO A 296 -11.76 -15.28 0.39
CA PRO A 296 -12.16 -14.75 1.69
C PRO A 296 -11.87 -15.68 2.88
N GLU A 297 -11.99 -17.00 2.72
CA GLU A 297 -11.68 -17.98 3.77
C GLU A 297 -10.20 -18.02 4.20
N ASN A 298 -9.30 -17.42 3.43
CA ASN A 298 -7.87 -17.31 3.75
C ASN A 298 -7.52 -15.96 4.42
N ILE A 299 -8.52 -15.10 4.67
CA ILE A 299 -8.32 -13.77 5.24
C ILE A 299 -8.70 -13.79 6.71
N VAL A 300 -7.76 -13.42 7.57
CA VAL A 300 -8.00 -13.25 9.00
C VAL A 300 -8.44 -11.82 9.26
N CYS A 301 -9.69 -11.66 9.63
CA CYS A 301 -10.23 -10.36 10.05
C CYS A 301 -9.96 -10.17 11.55
N VAL A 302 -9.37 -9.03 11.90
CA VAL A 302 -9.07 -8.66 13.29
C VAL A 302 -9.76 -7.34 13.64
N THR A 303 -10.22 -7.23 14.88
CA THR A 303 -10.89 -6.07 15.45
C THR A 303 -10.06 -5.49 16.59
N PRO A 304 -10.30 -4.24 17.02
CA PRO A 304 -9.66 -3.70 18.22
C PRO A 304 -9.85 -4.59 19.47
N GLU A 305 -11.00 -5.24 19.60
CA GLU A 305 -11.33 -6.13 20.73
C GLU A 305 -10.44 -7.38 20.80
N ASP A 306 -9.94 -7.86 19.65
CA ASP A 306 -9.07 -9.05 19.58
C ASP A 306 -7.69 -8.81 20.22
N TYR A 307 -7.29 -7.54 20.39
CA TYR A 307 -6.00 -7.16 20.96
C TYR A 307 -6.04 -6.84 22.46
N GLY A 308 -7.23 -6.85 23.08
CA GLY A 308 -7.38 -6.80 24.55
C GLY A 308 -6.98 -5.49 25.24
N TYR A 309 -6.71 -4.41 24.51
CA TYR A 309 -6.38 -3.10 25.09
C TYR A 309 -7.58 -2.14 25.04
N TRP A 310 -8.06 -1.73 26.23
CA TRP A 310 -9.04 -0.66 26.47
C TRP A 310 -8.34 0.55 27.07
#